data_AF-A0A372PZZ8-F1
#
_entry.id   AF-A0A372PZZ8-F1
#
_cell.length_a   1.000
_cell.length_b   1.000
_cell.length_c   1.000
_cell.angle_alpha   90.00
_cell.angle_beta   90.00
_cell.angle_gamma   90.00
#
_symmetry.space_group_name_H-M   'P 1'
#
loop_
_entity.id
_entity.type
_entity.pdbx_description
1 polymer ?
#
loop_
_entity_poly.entity_id
_entity_poly.type
_entity_poly.pdbx_seq_one_letter_code
_entity_poly.pdbx_strand_id
1 'polypeptide(L)'
;MKGFNYQPSPNTKVAKRQQRRFERNCCRVLKKEVTKPGGNSNVTSKLGTARTSNFLFLPLQTINKRLQHLRFKDIKRYPENSGLNFSTPYNHKYKNRLNLPEQTGESKEMTIEPQVIVPPTMTDSEIEIAKANEAGWDPTSYFKKMNKIKNLMNWSDKFHKDRIEFVKQHDRIIMKHTNMNTPDDG
;
A
#
# COMPACT_ATOMS: atom_id res chain seq x y z
N MET A 1 -7.78 7.47 17.14
CA MET A 1 -7.80 6.43 16.09
C MET A 1 -9.21 5.84 16.02
N LYS A 2 -9.97 6.06 14.94
CA LYS A 2 -11.27 5.39 14.71
C LYS A 2 -11.00 4.00 14.15
N GLY A 3 -11.11 2.99 15.01
CA GLY A 3 -10.84 1.58 14.69
C GLY A 3 -12.06 0.84 14.12
N PHE A 4 -11.89 -0.47 13.91
CA PHE A 4 -12.96 -1.40 13.54
C PHE A 4 -14.02 -1.38 14.65
N ASN A 5 -15.14 -0.71 14.40
CA ASN A 5 -16.26 -0.66 15.34
C ASN A 5 -17.10 -1.91 15.11
N TYR A 6 -16.97 -2.90 15.99
CA TYR A 6 -17.90 -4.01 16.04
C TYR A 6 -19.30 -3.47 16.34
N GLN A 7 -20.16 -3.43 15.31
CA GLN A 7 -21.56 -3.08 15.47
C GLN A 7 -22.38 -4.38 15.47
N PRO A 8 -22.79 -4.86 16.66
CA PRO A 8 -23.68 -6.01 16.75
C PRO A 8 -25.07 -5.66 16.19
N SER A 9 -25.84 -6.70 15.85
CA SER A 9 -27.23 -6.53 15.42
C SER A 9 -28.08 -5.84 16.50
N PRO A 10 -29.03 -4.98 16.14
CA PRO A 10 -29.97 -4.40 17.11
C PRO A 10 -30.85 -5.45 17.79
N ASN A 11 -31.01 -6.64 17.20
CA ASN A 11 -31.70 -7.76 17.84
C ASN A 11 -30.80 -8.43 18.88
N THR A 12 -31.19 -8.36 20.15
CA THR A 12 -30.41 -8.87 21.29
C THR A 12 -30.06 -10.35 21.21
N LYS A 13 -30.95 -11.21 20.69
CA LYS A 13 -30.68 -12.65 20.50
C LYS A 13 -29.61 -12.86 19.43
N VAL A 14 -29.68 -12.08 18.35
CA VAL A 14 -28.72 -12.12 17.24
C VAL A 14 -27.37 -11.57 17.68
N ALA A 15 -27.34 -10.44 18.39
CA ALA A 15 -26.14 -9.84 18.98
C ALA A 15 -25.39 -10.83 19.88
N LYS A 16 -26.09 -11.47 20.83
CA LYS A 16 -25.51 -12.51 21.70
C LYS A 16 -24.90 -13.66 20.89
N ARG A 17 -25.57 -14.08 19.80
CA ARG A 17 -25.08 -15.14 18.93
C ARG A 17 -23.83 -14.71 18.15
N GLN A 18 -23.80 -13.48 17.64
CA GLN A 18 -22.65 -12.92 16.94
C GLN A 18 -21.44 -12.80 17.87
N GLN A 19 -21.64 -12.30 19.09
CA GLN A 19 -20.59 -12.19 20.09
C GLN A 19 -19.98 -13.55 20.45
N ARG A 20 -20.83 -14.54 20.76
CA ARG A 20 -20.37 -15.93 21.04
C ARG A 20 -19.58 -16.53 19.88
N ARG A 21 -19.98 -16.25 18.63
CA ARG A 21 -19.26 -16.72 17.44
C ARG A 21 -17.90 -16.04 17.30
N PHE A 22 -17.85 -14.74 17.55
CA PHE A 22 -16.61 -13.97 17.55
C PHE A 22 -15.64 -14.51 18.60
N GLU A 23 -16.07 -14.62 19.86
CA GLU A 23 -15.26 -15.17 20.95
C GLU A 23 -14.76 -16.58 20.67
N ARG A 24 -15.63 -17.46 20.17
CA ARG A 24 -15.25 -18.82 19.79
C ARG A 24 -14.16 -18.83 18.71
N ASN A 25 -14.24 -17.93 17.74
CA ASN A 25 -13.21 -17.80 16.71
C ASN A 25 -11.91 -17.25 17.29
N CYS A 26 -11.95 -16.25 18.16
CA CYS A 26 -10.78 -15.76 18.89
C CYS A 26 -10.09 -16.89 19.66
N CYS A 27 -10.84 -17.66 20.45
CA CYS A 27 -10.29 -18.80 21.19
C CYS A 27 -9.66 -19.85 20.26
N ARG A 28 -10.30 -20.16 19.13
CA ARG A 28 -9.75 -21.12 18.14
C ARG A 28 -8.45 -20.64 17.53
N VAL A 29 -8.32 -19.35 17.27
CA VAL A 29 -7.10 -18.75 16.72
C VAL A 29 -6.00 -18.74 17.77
N LEU A 30 -6.29 -18.25 18.97
CA LEU A 30 -5.30 -18.12 20.05
C LEU A 30 -4.83 -19.49 20.58
N LYS A 31 -5.66 -20.53 20.51
CA LYS A 31 -5.24 -21.92 20.82
C LYS A 31 -4.15 -22.46 19.89
N LYS A 32 -3.95 -21.85 18.71
CA LYS A 32 -2.86 -22.22 17.80
C LYS A 32 -1.54 -21.55 18.15
N GLU A 33 -1.53 -20.70 19.17
CA GLU A 33 -0.30 -20.08 19.66
C GLU A 33 0.60 -21.17 20.24
N VAL A 34 1.80 -21.31 19.68
CA VAL A 34 2.83 -22.21 20.22
C VAL A 34 3.57 -21.45 21.30
N THR A 35 3.10 -21.59 22.54
CA THR A 35 3.83 -21.07 23.70
C THR A 35 4.83 -22.14 24.15
N LYS A 36 6.07 -21.74 24.43
CA LYS A 36 7.05 -22.67 25.01
C LYS A 36 6.52 -23.18 26.37
N PRO A 37 6.80 -24.43 26.76
CA PRO A 37 6.44 -24.92 28.09
C PRO A 37 7.02 -23.97 29.16
N GLY A 38 6.16 -23.42 30.03
CA GLY A 38 6.55 -22.45 31.06
C GLY A 38 6.69 -20.99 30.58
N GLY A 39 6.42 -20.69 29.31
CA GLY A 39 6.39 -19.32 28.79
C GLY A 39 5.01 -18.68 28.91
N ASN A 40 4.95 -17.39 29.25
CA ASN A 40 3.71 -16.63 29.21
C ASN A 40 3.38 -16.20 27.77
N SER A 41 2.10 -16.21 27.42
CA SER A 41 1.64 -15.71 26.12
C SER A 41 1.89 -14.20 26.01
N ASN A 42 2.65 -13.75 25.00
CA ASN A 42 2.90 -12.34 24.75
C ASN A 42 1.83 -11.77 23.79
N VAL A 43 1.55 -10.47 23.86
CA VAL A 43 0.69 -9.78 22.89
C VAL A 43 1.26 -9.93 21.47
N THR A 44 2.58 -9.87 21.31
CA THR A 44 3.23 -10.01 20.00
C THR A 44 3.06 -11.41 19.40
N SER A 45 3.15 -12.47 20.22
CA SER A 45 2.93 -13.84 19.76
C SER A 45 1.48 -14.08 19.39
N LYS A 46 0.52 -13.59 20.18
CA LYS A 46 -0.91 -13.60 19.84
C LYS A 46 -1.21 -12.89 18.53
N LEU A 47 -0.61 -11.71 18.32
CA LEU A 47 -0.74 -10.97 17.06
C LEU A 47 -0.15 -11.74 15.88
N GLY A 48 1.02 -12.38 16.08
CA GLY A 48 1.64 -13.25 15.09
C GLY A 48 0.73 -14.40 14.69
N THR A 49 0.19 -15.14 15.67
CA THR A 49 -0.75 -16.25 15.44
C THR A 49 -2.04 -15.80 14.77
N ALA A 50 -2.56 -14.63 15.14
CA ALA A 50 -3.75 -14.07 14.50
C ALA A 50 -3.48 -13.70 13.03
N ARG A 51 -2.29 -13.17 12.71
CA ARG A 51 -1.87 -12.90 11.33
C ARG A 51 -1.71 -14.19 10.52
N THR A 52 -1.03 -15.21 11.05
CA THR A 52 -0.83 -16.49 10.32
C THR A 52 -2.14 -17.22 10.06
N SER A 53 -3.06 -17.19 11.02
CA SER A 53 -4.41 -17.74 10.89
C SER A 53 -5.33 -16.92 9.98
N ASN A 54 -4.88 -15.76 9.46
CA ASN A 54 -5.68 -14.82 8.67
C ASN A 54 -6.92 -14.32 9.42
N PHE A 55 -6.84 -14.26 10.75
CA PHE A 55 -7.89 -13.65 11.56
C PHE A 55 -7.90 -12.15 11.27
N LEU A 56 -9.06 -11.62 10.88
CA LEU A 56 -9.25 -10.22 10.53
C LEU A 56 -9.75 -9.47 11.75
N PHE A 57 -8.85 -8.77 12.42
CA PHE A 57 -9.16 -7.95 13.60
C PHE A 57 -8.55 -6.55 13.50
N LEU A 58 -7.69 -6.31 12.51
CA LEU A 58 -7.10 -5.00 12.26
C LEU A 58 -7.84 -4.29 11.10
N PRO A 59 -8.09 -2.97 11.22
CA PRO A 59 -8.81 -2.19 10.21
C PRO A 59 -8.19 -2.21 8.80
N LEU A 60 -6.88 -2.46 8.69
CA LEU A 60 -6.09 -2.37 7.46
C LEU A 60 -5.38 -3.69 7.13
N GLN A 61 -6.03 -4.82 7.37
CA GLN A 61 -5.46 -6.12 7.01
C GLN A 61 -5.78 -6.47 5.56
N THR A 62 -4.75 -6.54 4.72
CA THR A 62 -4.90 -6.92 3.31
C THR A 62 -5.10 -8.42 3.16
N ILE A 63 -6.20 -8.82 2.53
CA ILE A 63 -6.47 -10.22 2.19
C ILE A 63 -5.90 -10.49 0.80
N ASN A 64 -4.68 -11.04 0.76
CA ASN A 64 -4.05 -11.41 -0.51
C ASN A 64 -4.51 -12.78 -1.04
N LYS A 65 -5.45 -13.45 -0.36
CA LYS A 65 -5.99 -14.75 -0.76
C LYS A 65 -7.18 -14.61 -1.68
N ARG A 66 -7.25 -15.48 -2.69
CA ARG A 66 -8.40 -15.58 -3.59
C ARG A 66 -9.61 -16.09 -2.80
N LEU A 67 -10.62 -15.25 -2.64
CA LEU A 67 -11.89 -15.62 -2.03
C LEU A 67 -12.66 -16.49 -3.03
N GLN A 68 -12.65 -17.82 -2.82
CA GLN A 68 -13.13 -18.81 -3.79
C GLN A 68 -14.61 -18.66 -4.19
N HIS A 69 -15.43 -18.08 -3.31
CA HIS A 69 -16.85 -17.82 -3.55
C HIS A 69 -17.10 -16.44 -4.19
N LEU A 70 -16.12 -15.52 -4.12
CA LEU A 70 -16.10 -14.31 -4.93
C LEU A 70 -15.47 -14.63 -6.28
N ARG A 71 -16.15 -15.49 -7.06
CA ARG A 71 -15.84 -15.62 -8.48
C ARG A 71 -16.54 -14.45 -9.17
N PHE A 72 -15.80 -13.40 -9.48
CA PHE A 72 -16.27 -12.37 -10.39
C PHE A 72 -16.59 -13.08 -11.72
N LYS A 73 -17.88 -13.24 -12.03
CA LYS A 73 -18.34 -14.01 -13.19
C LYS A 73 -17.88 -13.36 -14.49
N ASP A 74 -17.79 -12.03 -14.53
CA ASP A 74 -17.30 -11.30 -15.69
C ASP A 74 -16.48 -10.11 -15.21
N ILE A 75 -15.16 -10.27 -15.11
CA ILE A 75 -14.28 -9.11 -15.21
C ILE A 75 -14.32 -8.73 -16.69
N LYS A 76 -15.30 -7.89 -17.08
CA LYS A 76 -15.21 -7.21 -18.38
C LYS A 76 -13.77 -6.69 -18.48
N ARG A 77 -13.06 -7.08 -19.54
CA ARG A 77 -11.61 -6.79 -19.70
C ARG A 77 -11.28 -5.31 -19.51
N TYR A 78 -12.28 -4.45 -19.66
CA TYR A 78 -12.38 -3.12 -19.06
C TYR A 78 -13.82 -2.95 -18.55
N PRO A 79 -14.07 -2.43 -17.33
CA PRO A 79 -15.31 -1.70 -17.13
C PRO A 79 -15.24 -0.52 -18.10
N GLU A 80 -16.17 -0.48 -19.05
CA GLU A 80 -16.40 0.70 -19.87
C GLU A 80 -16.63 1.85 -18.87
N ASN A 81 -15.68 2.79 -18.81
CA ASN A 81 -15.61 3.82 -17.77
C ASN A 81 -16.77 4.85 -17.86
N SER A 82 -17.86 4.51 -18.54
CA SER A 82 -18.91 5.43 -18.96
C SER A 82 -19.90 5.81 -17.86
N GLY A 83 -19.72 5.36 -16.60
CA GLY A 83 -20.68 5.67 -15.53
C GLY A 83 -20.19 5.64 -14.08
N LEU A 84 -18.89 5.51 -13.83
CA LEU A 84 -18.36 5.42 -12.45
C LEU A 84 -17.55 6.67 -12.08
N ASN A 85 -18.01 7.40 -11.07
CA ASN A 85 -17.33 8.59 -10.51
C ASN A 85 -16.12 8.26 -9.63
N PHE A 86 -15.63 7.01 -9.64
CA PHE A 86 -14.52 6.58 -8.80
C PHE A 86 -13.49 5.78 -9.61
N SER A 87 -12.21 6.02 -9.32
CA SER A 87 -11.10 5.36 -9.99
C SER A 87 -10.98 3.91 -9.53
N THR A 88 -11.19 2.95 -10.44
CA THR A 88 -10.93 1.54 -10.17
C THR A 88 -9.42 1.32 -10.05
N PRO A 89 -8.92 0.69 -8.97
CA PRO A 89 -7.49 0.51 -8.76
C PRO A 89 -6.87 -0.34 -9.88
N TYR A 90 -5.95 0.27 -10.62
CA TYR A 90 -5.23 -0.33 -11.74
C TYR A 90 -4.42 -1.55 -11.30
N ASN A 91 -4.91 -2.75 -11.61
CA ASN A 91 -4.27 -4.01 -11.21
C ASN A 91 -3.36 -4.51 -12.34
N HIS A 92 -2.05 -4.39 -12.11
CA HIS A 92 -0.96 -4.71 -13.04
C HIS A 92 -0.83 -6.23 -13.30
N LYS A 93 -1.48 -7.06 -12.47
CA LYS A 93 -1.52 -8.52 -12.62
C LYS A 93 -2.26 -9.02 -13.87
N TYR A 94 -3.04 -8.18 -14.54
CA TYR A 94 -3.80 -8.55 -15.74
C TYR A 94 -3.02 -8.37 -17.06
N LYS A 95 -1.83 -7.74 -17.06
CA LYS A 95 -1.01 -7.60 -18.27
C LYS A 95 -0.47 -8.92 -18.79
N ASN A 96 -0.16 -9.87 -17.90
CA ASN A 96 0.52 -11.13 -18.27
C ASN A 96 -0.42 -12.17 -18.94
N ARG A 97 -1.65 -11.79 -19.32
CA ARG A 97 -2.58 -12.65 -20.07
C ARG A 97 -2.88 -12.13 -21.48
N LEU A 98 -2.15 -11.12 -21.95
CA LEU A 98 -2.10 -10.79 -23.37
C LEU A 98 -1.16 -11.78 -24.05
N ASN A 99 -1.73 -12.83 -24.64
CA ASN A 99 -1.03 -13.54 -25.71
C ASN A 99 -0.88 -12.54 -26.87
N LEU A 100 0.37 -12.24 -27.21
CA LEU A 100 0.75 -11.54 -28.43
C LEU A 100 0.61 -12.54 -29.59
N PRO A 101 -0.17 -12.27 -30.65
CA PRO A 101 -0.05 -13.07 -31.86
C PRO A 101 1.30 -12.76 -32.51
N GLU A 102 2.08 -13.81 -32.72
CA GLU A 102 3.33 -13.80 -33.48
C GLU A 102 3.14 -13.08 -34.82
N GLN A 103 3.98 -12.09 -35.10
CA GLN A 103 4.24 -11.66 -36.47
C GLN A 103 5.69 -11.98 -36.81
N THR A 104 5.83 -13.09 -37.52
CA THR A 104 6.94 -13.42 -38.40
C THR A 104 7.07 -12.31 -39.44
N GLY A 105 8.18 -11.59 -39.44
CA GLY A 105 8.50 -10.57 -40.44
C GLY A 105 9.98 -10.69 -40.80
N GLU A 106 10.24 -11.05 -42.06
CA GLU A 106 11.53 -11.27 -42.69
C GLU A 106 12.49 -10.08 -42.53
N SER A 107 13.74 -10.35 -42.16
CA SER A 107 14.82 -9.38 -42.20
C SER A 107 15.32 -9.23 -43.64
N LYS A 108 15.09 -8.06 -44.26
CA LYS A 108 15.85 -7.64 -45.45
C LYS A 108 17.13 -6.94 -45.00
N GLU A 109 18.25 -7.54 -45.38
CA GLU A 109 19.61 -7.04 -45.28
C GLU A 109 19.75 -5.76 -46.12
N MET A 110 20.26 -4.68 -45.51
CA MET A 110 20.65 -3.45 -46.21
C MET A 110 22.11 -3.14 -45.90
N THR A 111 22.94 -3.27 -46.94
CA THR A 111 24.31 -2.78 -47.04
C THR A 111 24.38 -1.28 -46.79
N ILE A 112 25.30 -0.82 -45.93
CA ILE A 112 25.54 0.61 -45.65
C ILE A 112 26.98 0.95 -46.09
N GLU A 113 27.11 1.89 -47.04
CA GLU A 113 28.35 2.64 -47.26
C GLU A 113 28.49 3.76 -46.20
N PRO A 114 29.72 4.09 -45.75
CA PRO A 114 29.90 5.07 -44.69
C PRO A 114 29.93 6.50 -45.26
N GLN A 115 29.03 7.36 -44.76
CA GLN A 115 29.19 8.81 -44.89
C GLN A 115 29.64 9.45 -43.57
N VAL A 116 30.65 10.30 -43.70
CA VAL A 116 31.32 11.10 -42.69
C VAL A 116 30.43 12.29 -42.27
N ILE A 117 30.05 12.39 -41.00
CA ILE A 117 29.42 13.60 -40.45
C ILE A 117 29.98 13.90 -39.05
N VAL A 118 30.45 15.14 -38.89
CA VAL A 118 31.00 15.78 -37.68
C VAL A 118 29.96 15.80 -36.53
N PRO A 119 30.33 15.57 -35.26
CA PRO A 119 29.34 15.51 -34.18
C PRO A 119 28.87 16.90 -33.73
N PRO A 120 27.57 17.10 -33.50
CA PRO A 120 27.04 18.32 -32.89
C PRO A 120 27.29 18.30 -31.37
N THR A 121 27.58 19.48 -30.82
CA THR A 121 27.71 19.72 -29.37
C THR A 121 26.37 19.51 -28.68
N MET A 122 26.08 18.29 -28.24
CA MET A 122 24.91 17.95 -27.42
C MET A 122 25.21 18.20 -25.95
N THR A 123 24.22 18.70 -25.21
CA THR A 123 24.31 18.84 -23.74
C THR A 123 24.24 17.47 -23.07
N ASP A 124 24.82 17.31 -21.86
CA ASP A 124 24.89 16.02 -21.15
C ASP A 124 23.50 15.35 -21.00
N SER A 125 22.45 16.15 -20.84
CA SER A 125 21.06 15.66 -20.78
C SER A 125 20.54 15.09 -22.09
N GLU A 126 20.94 15.65 -23.22
CA GLU A 126 20.51 15.18 -24.55
C GLU A 126 21.22 13.87 -24.93
N ILE A 127 22.48 13.72 -24.51
CA ILE A 127 23.25 12.48 -24.66
C ILE A 127 22.63 11.34 -23.86
N GLU A 128 22.16 11.60 -22.63
CA GLU A 128 21.44 10.58 -21.84
C GLU A 128 20.09 10.19 -22.47
N ILE A 129 19.34 11.14 -23.02
CA ILE A 129 18.05 10.87 -23.69
C ILE A 129 18.28 10.03 -24.96
N ALA A 130 19.29 10.36 -25.76
CA ALA A 130 19.65 9.60 -26.96
C ALA A 130 20.06 8.16 -26.62
N LYS A 131 20.92 7.96 -25.61
CA LYS A 131 21.33 6.63 -25.13
C LYS A 131 20.15 5.81 -24.59
N ALA A 132 19.21 6.44 -23.89
CA ALA A 132 18.02 5.77 -23.38
C ALA A 132 17.07 5.33 -24.51
N ASN A 133 16.90 6.18 -25.53
CA ASN A 133 16.11 5.85 -26.72
C ASN A 133 16.74 4.70 -27.53
N GLU A 134 18.06 4.68 -27.71
CA GLU A 134 18.79 3.57 -28.35
C GLU A 134 18.64 2.25 -27.57
N ALA A 135 18.58 2.30 -26.24
CA ALA A 135 18.37 1.13 -25.40
C ALA A 135 16.91 0.63 -25.37
N GLY A 136 15.98 1.30 -26.07
CA GLY A 136 14.55 0.98 -26.06
C GLY A 136 13.83 1.36 -24.75
N TRP A 137 14.41 2.26 -23.96
CA TRP A 137 13.82 2.75 -22.71
C TRP A 137 13.04 4.04 -22.97
N ASP A 138 11.81 4.15 -22.46
CA ASP A 138 11.04 5.41 -22.48
C ASP A 138 11.57 6.38 -21.39
N PRO A 139 12.28 7.47 -21.76
CA PRO A 139 12.87 8.39 -20.80
C PRO A 139 11.81 9.12 -19.96
N THR A 140 10.61 9.30 -20.51
CA THR A 140 9.48 9.99 -19.86
C THR A 140 9.05 9.26 -18.59
N SER A 141 9.11 7.93 -18.61
CA SER A 141 8.79 7.07 -17.47
C SER A 141 9.77 7.29 -16.30
N TYR A 142 11.06 7.43 -16.60
CA TYR A 142 12.11 7.67 -15.60
C TYR A 142 11.92 9.02 -14.90
N PHE A 143 11.73 10.11 -15.67
CA PHE A 143 11.50 11.44 -15.11
C PHE A 143 10.23 11.52 -14.26
N LYS A 144 9.15 10.85 -14.70
CA LYS A 144 7.90 10.78 -13.92
C LYS A 144 8.10 10.06 -12.58
N LYS A 145 8.92 9.01 -12.55
CA LYS A 145 9.28 8.29 -11.32
C LYS A 145 10.13 9.16 -10.39
N MET A 146 11.11 9.88 -10.92
CA MET A 146 11.95 10.80 -10.13
C MET A 146 11.14 11.94 -9.51
N ASN A 147 10.22 12.55 -10.27
CA ASN A 147 9.33 13.58 -9.73
C ASN A 147 8.43 13.04 -8.61
N LYS A 148 7.97 11.79 -8.71
CA LYS A 148 7.18 11.14 -7.66
C LYS A 148 8.01 10.93 -6.39
N ILE A 149 9.27 10.53 -6.52
CA ILE A 149 10.20 10.36 -5.39
C ILE A 149 10.48 11.70 -4.71
N LYS A 150 10.73 12.75 -5.48
CA LYS A 150 10.95 14.11 -4.96
C LYS A 150 9.74 14.62 -4.16
N ASN A 151 8.53 14.40 -4.68
CA ASN A 151 7.29 14.76 -3.97
C ASN A 151 7.10 13.97 -2.67
N LEU A 152 7.49 12.68 -2.65
CA LEU A 152 7.44 11.85 -1.44
C LEU A 152 8.43 12.33 -0.37
N MET A 153 9.65 12.71 -0.76
CA MET A 153 10.63 13.28 0.17
C MET A 153 10.12 14.58 0.79
N ASN A 154 9.58 15.50 -0.01
CA ASN A 154 8.99 16.74 0.49
C ASN A 154 7.82 16.49 1.46
N TRP A 155 7.00 15.48 1.18
CA TRP A 155 5.90 15.10 2.07
C TRP A 155 6.41 14.52 3.40
N SER A 156 7.47 13.71 3.35
CA SER A 156 8.12 13.18 4.56
C SER A 156 8.65 14.32 5.43
N ASP A 157 9.36 15.29 4.85
CA ASP A 157 9.89 16.43 5.61
C ASP A 157 8.79 17.26 6.25
N LYS A 158 7.70 17.51 5.51
CA LYS A 158 6.52 18.19 6.05
C LYS A 158 5.90 17.40 7.22
N PHE A 159 5.73 16.09 7.07
CA PHE A 159 5.17 15.24 8.12
C PHE A 159 6.02 15.27 9.40
N HIS A 160 7.36 15.25 9.27
CA HIS A 160 8.25 15.35 10.43
C HIS A 160 8.15 16.70 11.14
N LYS A 161 8.02 17.80 10.39
CA LYS A 161 7.80 19.15 10.96
C LYS A 161 6.47 19.22 11.72
N ASP A 162 5.38 18.78 11.10
CA ASP A 162 4.04 18.79 11.71
C ASP A 162 4.02 17.95 13.01
N ARG A 163 4.71 16.79 13.00
CA ARG A 163 4.84 15.94 14.20
C ARG A 163 5.59 16.64 15.33
N ILE A 164 6.68 17.35 15.03
CA ILE A 164 7.47 18.08 16.03
C ILE A 164 6.64 19.22 16.64
N GLU A 165 5.90 19.96 15.82
CA GLU A 165 5.02 21.04 16.31
C GLU A 165 3.90 20.50 17.20
N PHE A 166 3.28 19.38 16.82
CA PHE A 166 2.25 18.74 17.62
C PHE A 166 2.75 18.36 19.02
N VAL A 167 3.93 17.74 19.11
CA VAL A 167 4.55 17.37 20.40
C VAL A 167 4.81 18.62 21.25
N LYS A 168 5.40 19.66 20.64
CA LYS A 168 5.63 20.94 21.34
C LYS A 168 4.35 21.56 21.87
N GLN A 169 3.27 21.51 21.10
CA GLN A 169 1.97 22.04 21.52
C GLN A 169 1.39 21.25 22.69
N HIS A 170 1.48 19.93 22.64
CA HIS A 170 1.02 19.05 23.70
C HIS A 170 1.77 19.29 25.01
N ASP A 171 3.11 19.39 24.96
CA ASP A 171 3.95 19.65 26.13
C ASP A 171 3.63 21.01 26.77
N ARG A 172 3.38 22.04 25.93
CA ARG A 172 2.92 23.36 26.41
C ARG A 172 1.59 23.28 27.14
N ILE A 173 0.65 22.46 26.67
CA ILE A 173 -0.65 22.28 27.32
C ILE A 173 -0.47 21.59 28.68
N ILE A 174 0.30 20.49 28.73
CA ILE A 174 0.58 19.77 29.97
C ILE A 174 1.21 20.70 31.02
N MET A 175 2.26 21.45 30.63
CA MET A 175 2.94 22.38 31.54
C MET A 175 2.01 23.46 32.11
N LYS A 176 1.07 23.98 31.31
CA LYS A 176 0.09 24.96 31.79
C LYS A 176 -0.85 24.37 32.84
N HIS A 177 -1.25 23.11 32.68
CA HIS A 177 -2.14 22.45 33.62
C HIS A 177 -1.45 22.01 34.92
N THR A 178 -0.16 21.68 34.89
CA THR A 178 0.60 21.34 36.10
C THR A 178 0.88 22.54 37.00
N ASN A 179 1.11 23.73 36.42
CA ASN A 179 1.40 24.94 37.20
C ASN A 179 0.17 25.58 37.87
N MET A 180 -1.05 25.14 37.54
CA MET A 180 -2.30 25.64 38.13
C MET A 180 -2.72 24.88 39.40
N ASN A 181 -2.00 23.80 39.76
CA ASN A 181 -2.38 22.90 40.86
C ASN A 181 -1.48 23.02 42.10
N THR A 182 -0.64 24.05 42.22
CA THR A 182 0.00 24.36 43.50
C THR A 182 -0.99 25.14 44.36
N PRO A 183 -1.53 24.57 45.46
CA PRO A 183 -2.32 25.31 46.41
C PRO A 183 -1.40 26.34 47.08
N ASP A 184 -1.88 27.57 47.15
CA ASP A 184 -1.27 28.63 47.97
C ASP A 184 -1.61 28.29 49.43
N ASP A 185 -0.77 27.47 50.06
CA ASP A 185 -0.87 27.14 51.49
C ASP A 185 -0.42 28.38 52.30
N GLY A 186 -1.33 29.35 52.40
CA GLY A 186 -1.27 30.51 53.30
C GLY A 186 -1.80 30.22 54.70
#